data_AF-J6UG24-F1
#
_entry.id   AF-J6UG24-F1
#
_cell.length_a   1.000
_cell.length_b   1.000
_cell.length_c   1.000
_cell.angle_alpha   90.00
_cell.angle_beta   90.00
_cell.angle_gamma   90.00
#
_symmetry.space_group_name_H-M   'P 1'
#
loop_
_entity.id
_entity.type
_entity.pdbx_description
1 polymer ?
#
loop_
_entity_poly.entity_id
_entity_poly.type
_entity_poly.pdbx_seq_one_letter_code
_entity_poly.pdbx_strand_id
1 'polypeptide(L)' 'MRDEVFLRDLCTCRRCGRVTSDDARVCDHVEPHRGDERLFWDAANLQTLCKDCHDRLKQSEEQASLHRRGVWH' A
#
# COMPACT_ATOMS: atom_id res chain seq x y z
N MET A 1 3.62 3.23 -13.25
CA MET A 1 3.77 2.74 -11.85
C MET A 1 2.51 2.07 -11.28
N ARG A 2 1.39 2.77 -11.08
CA ARG A 2 0.16 2.15 -10.51
C ARG A 2 -0.36 0.96 -11.33
N ASP A 3 -0.51 1.14 -12.63
CA ASP A 3 -1.04 0.09 -13.51
C ASP A 3 -0.09 -1.11 -13.60
N GLU A 4 1.23 -0.87 -13.60
CA GLU A 4 2.24 -1.93 -13.55
C GLU A 4 2.14 -2.77 -12.28
N VAL A 5 1.89 -2.13 -11.12
CA VAL A 5 1.68 -2.84 -9.84
C VAL A 5 0.42 -3.70 -9.90
N PHE A 6 -0.67 -3.19 -10.48
CA PHE A 6 -1.90 -3.95 -10.64
C PHE A 6 -1.72 -5.15 -11.57
N LEU A 7 -1.01 -4.97 -12.69
CA LEU A 7 -0.72 -6.06 -13.61
C LEU A 7 0.20 -7.10 -12.97
N ARG A 8 1.26 -6.68 -12.27
CA ARG A 8 2.17 -7.57 -11.52
C ARG A 8 1.41 -8.44 -10.53
N ASP A 9 0.48 -7.83 -9.80
CA ASP A 9 -0.31 -8.52 -8.78
C ASP A 9 -1.55 -9.24 -9.36
N LEU A 10 -1.72 -9.26 -10.67
CA LEU A 10 -2.90 -9.81 -11.36
C LEU A 10 -4.22 -9.28 -10.77
N CYS A 11 -4.23 -7.99 -10.47
CA CYS A 11 -5.33 -7.29 -9.80
C CYS A 11 -5.76 -7.94 -8.48
N THR A 12 -4.89 -8.70 -7.82
CA THR A 12 -5.21 -9.49 -6.63
C THR A 12 -4.72 -8.78 -5.37
N CYS A 13 -5.61 -8.60 -4.40
CA CYS A 13 -5.29 -8.02 -3.12
C CYS A 13 -4.18 -8.83 -2.42
N ARG A 14 -3.04 -8.20 -2.14
CA ARG A 14 -1.87 -8.84 -1.52
C ARG A 14 -2.07 -9.23 -0.05
N ARG A 15 -3.17 -8.78 0.57
CA ARG A 15 -3.49 -9.08 1.98
C ARG A 15 -4.48 -10.21 2.16
N CYS A 16 -5.47 -10.33 1.27
CA CYS A 16 -6.54 -11.32 1.40
C CYS A 16 -6.70 -12.26 0.20
N GLY A 17 -5.93 -12.08 -0.87
CA GLY A 17 -5.92 -12.97 -2.03
C GLY A 17 -7.13 -12.84 -2.96
N ARG A 18 -8.03 -11.87 -2.74
CA ARG A 18 -9.19 -11.64 -3.62
C ARG A 18 -8.78 -10.85 -4.86
N VAL A 19 -9.23 -11.28 -6.04
CA VAL A 19 -9.19 -10.48 -7.26
C VAL A 19 -10.09 -9.25 -7.08
N THR A 20 -9.59 -8.09 -7.47
CA THR A 20 -10.23 -6.78 -7.25
C THR A 20 -10.80 -6.23 -8.56
N SER A 21 -11.99 -5.66 -8.50
CA SER A 21 -12.56 -4.85 -9.58
C SER A 21 -11.87 -3.49 -9.66
N ASP A 22 -12.01 -2.80 -10.79
CA ASP A 22 -11.34 -1.51 -11.03
C ASP A 22 -11.76 -0.42 -10.03
N ASP A 23 -13.02 -0.43 -9.61
CA ASP A 23 -13.62 0.51 -8.65
C ASP A 23 -13.24 0.23 -7.19
N ALA A 24 -12.78 -0.98 -6.89
CA ALA A 24 -12.46 -1.42 -5.54
C ALA A 24 -10.96 -1.68 -5.29
N ARG A 25 -10.09 -1.37 -6.26
CA ARG A 25 -8.63 -1.58 -6.14
C ARG A 25 -7.85 -0.31 -5.83
N VAL A 26 -6.89 -0.44 -4.92
CA VAL A 26 -6.00 0.63 -4.49
C VAL A 26 -4.55 0.17 -4.65
N CYS A 27 -3.70 1.05 -5.16
CA CYS A 27 -2.24 0.85 -5.14
C CYS A 27 -1.72 1.63 -3.94
N ASP A 28 -1.03 0.94 -3.06
CA ASP A 28 -0.68 1.46 -1.75
C ASP A 28 0.72 0.99 -1.34
N HIS A 29 1.36 1.71 -0.43
CA HIS A 29 2.71 1.41 0.04
C HIS A 29 2.70 0.28 1.07
N VAL A 30 3.58 -0.72 0.96
CA VAL A 30 3.77 -1.76 1.98
C VAL A 30 4.31 -1.12 3.25
N GLU A 31 5.46 -0.45 3.16
CA GLU A 31 6.01 0.43 4.19
C GLU A 31 5.58 1.88 3.93
N PRO A 32 4.92 2.56 4.89
CA PRO A 32 4.55 3.96 4.73
C PRO A 32 5.80 4.82 4.51
N HIS A 33 5.85 5.53 3.38
CA HIS A 33 7.04 6.27 2.96
C HIS A 33 7.44 7.42 3.91
N ARG A 34 6.48 8.09 4.55
CA ARG A 34 6.70 9.15 5.56
C ARG A 34 7.65 10.28 5.14
N GLY A 35 7.70 10.58 3.85
CA GLY A 35 8.58 11.58 3.27
C GLY A 35 9.90 11.03 2.72
N ASP A 36 10.21 9.74 2.90
CA ASP A 36 11.28 9.07 2.17
C ASP A 36 10.84 8.84 0.71
N GLU A 37 11.37 9.64 -0.22
CA GLU A 37 11.08 9.53 -1.65
C GLU A 37 11.49 8.18 -2.23
N ARG A 38 12.52 7.53 -1.69
CA ARG A 38 12.94 6.20 -2.15
C ARG A 38 11.83 5.18 -1.93
N LEU A 39 11.21 5.19 -0.75
CA LEU A 39 10.06 4.34 -0.44
C LEU A 39 8.81 4.74 -1.24
N PHE A 40 8.68 6.01 -1.60
CA PHE A 40 7.54 6.49 -2.37
C PHE A 40 7.52 5.92 -3.80
N TRP A 41 8.68 5.89 -4.45
CA TRP A 41 8.84 5.45 -5.85
C TRP A 41 9.26 3.99 -6.01
N ASP A 42 9.61 3.29 -4.94
CA ASP A 42 10.00 1.88 -5.01
C ASP A 42 8.81 0.99 -5.39
N ALA A 43 8.84 0.44 -6.60
CA ALA A 43 7.82 -0.48 -7.10
C ALA A 43 7.69 -1.74 -6.22
N ALA A 44 8.75 -2.20 -5.58
CA ALA A 44 8.70 -3.32 -4.64
C ALA A 44 8.00 -2.94 -3.32
N ASN A 45 8.00 -1.66 -2.98
CA ASN A 45 7.25 -1.12 -1.84
C ASN A 45 5.78 -0.83 -2.18
N LEU A 46 5.32 -1.03 -3.42
CA LEU A 46 3.92 -0.84 -3.79
C LEU A 46 3.19 -2.18 -3.89
N GLN A 47 1.92 -2.20 -3.51
CA GLN A 47 1.06 -3.38 -3.53
C GLN A 47 -0.36 -3.05 -3.95
N THR A 48 -1.04 -4.05 -4.54
CA THR A 48 -2.48 -4.01 -4.80
C THR A 48 -3.25 -4.40 -3.55
N LEU A 49 -4.20 -3.57 -3.13
CA LEU A 49 -5.15 -3.85 -2.06
C LEU A 49 -6.59 -3.71 -2.55
N CYS A 50 -7.50 -4.52 -1.99
CA CYS A 50 -8.93 -4.20 -2.08
C CYS A 50 -9.26 -3.07 -1.09
N LYS A 51 -10.30 -2.29 -1.41
CA LYS A 51 -10.76 -1.17 -0.59
C LYS A 51 -11.01 -1.54 0.87
N ASP A 52 -11.58 -2.72 1.14
CA ASP A 52 -11.81 -3.20 2.51
C ASP A 52 -10.52 -3.36 3.31
N CYS A 53 -9.49 -3.99 2.71
CA CYS A 53 -8.21 -4.21 3.37
C CYS A 53 -7.44 -2.89 3.52
N HIS A 54 -7.51 -2.02 2.52
CA HIS A 54 -6.90 -0.70 2.58
C HIS A 54 -7.51 0.16 3.70
N ASP A 55 -8.83 0.31 3.72
CA ASP A 55 -9.52 1.23 4.64
C ASP A 55 -9.55 0.72 6.08
N ARG A 56 -9.40 -0.59 6.31
CA ARG A 56 -9.42 -1.20 7.65
C ARG A 56 -8.03 -1.61 8.14
N LEU A 57 -7.45 -2.64 7.50
CA LEU A 57 -6.23 -3.28 8.00
C LEU A 57 -5.04 -2.35 7.84
N LYS A 58 -4.82 -1.86 6.62
CA LYS A 58 -3.69 -1.01 6.31
C LYS A 58 -3.75 0.29 7.10
N GLN A 59 -4.88 1.00 7.05
CA GLN A 59 -5.04 2.23 7.83
C GLN A 59 -4.76 2.02 9.33
N SER A 60 -5.23 0.91 9.93
CA SER A 60 -4.92 0.61 11.33
C SER A 60 -3.42 0.38 11.57
N GLU A 61 -2.73 -0.32 10.67
CA GLU A 61 -1.28 -0.54 10.76
C GLU A 61 -0.50 0.77 10.64
N GLU A 62 -0.92 1.65 9.75
CA GLU A 62 -0.29 2.96 9.59
C GLU A 62 -0.43 3.81 10.85
N GLN A 63 -1.64 3.89 11.41
CA GLN A 63 -1.91 4.60 12.65
C GLN A 63 -1.08 4.05 13.82
N ALA A 64 -1.04 2.73 13.98
CA ALA A 64 -0.23 2.08 15.01
C ALA A 64 1.27 2.38 14.84
N SER A 65 1.72 2.56 13.60
CA SER A 65 3.12 2.80 13.30
C SER A 65 3.55 4.27 13.54
N LEU A 66 2.63 5.24 13.70
CA LEU A 66 2.95 6.69 13.72
C LEU A 66 4.03 7.10 14.73
N HIS A 67 4.11 6.44 15.89
CA HIS A 67 5.16 6.66 16.89
C HIS A 67 6.61 6.43 16.39
N ARG A 68 6.79 5.73 15.26
CA ARG A 68 8.08 5.54 14.58
C ARG A 68 8.49 6.74 13.72
N ARG A 69 7.76 7.86 13.75
CA ARG A 69 8.17 9.10 13.06
C ARG A 69 9.40 9.64 13.78
N GLY A 70 10.57 9.41 13.19
CA GLY A 70 11.84 9.89 13.73
C GLY A 70 11.83 11.41 13.90
N VAL A 71 12.46 11.85 14.99
CA VAL A 71 12.79 13.26 15.25
C VAL A 71 13.68 13.73 14.10
N TRP A 72 13.22 14.74 13.38
CA TRP A 72 14.00 15.43 12.36
C TRP A 72 15.05 16.30 13.09
N HIS A 73 16.34 16.03 12.88
CA HIS A 73 17.43 16.95 13.24
C HIS A 73 17.62 17.99 12.15
#